data_AF-A0A2T6B8E1-F1
#
_entry.id   AF-A0A2T6B8E1-F1
#
_cell.length_a   1.000
_cell.length_b   1.000
_cell.length_c   1.000
_cell.angle_alpha   90.00
_cell.angle_beta   90.00
_cell.angle_gamma   90.00
#
_symmetry.space_group_name_H-M   'P 1'
#
loop_
_entity.id
_entity.type
_entity.pdbx_description
1 polymer ?
#
loop_
_entity_poly.entity_id
_entity_poly.type
_entity_poly.pdbx_seq_one_letter_code
_entity_poly.pdbx_strand_id
1 'polypeptide(L)' 'MFDPKFEEGFALYIIWARPISGGMRTLAAGGFNAMMAAWEAVQAECPTEELTLQHRARVLRSRPPLIQTGPDKGVTGRGP' A
#
# COMPACT_ATOMS: atom_id res chain seq x y z
N MET A 1 -19.28 18.84 -7.08
CA MET A 1 -18.20 18.01 -6.50
C MET A 1 -17.94 18.54 -5.10
N PHE A 2 -18.18 17.75 -4.05
CA PHE A 2 -17.95 18.16 -2.66
C PHE A 2 -16.50 17.82 -2.32
N ASP A 3 -15.69 18.84 -2.07
CA ASP A 3 -14.31 18.66 -1.60
C ASP A 3 -14.35 18.67 -0.06
N PRO A 4 -14.07 17.54 0.61
CA PRO A 4 -14.09 17.50 2.07
C PRO A 4 -13.03 18.44 2.65
N LYS A 5 -13.48 19.48 3.34
CA LYS A 5 -12.61 20.39 4.08
C LYS A 5 -12.29 19.78 5.44
N PHE A 6 -11.01 19.48 5.66
CA PHE A 6 -10.51 19.07 6.96
C PHE A 6 -9.82 20.26 7.60
N GLU A 7 -10.18 20.58 8.84
CA GLU A 7 -9.43 21.53 9.65
C GLU A 7 -7.95 21.12 9.72
N GLU A 8 -7.07 22.11 9.83
CA GLU A 8 -5.63 21.86 9.93
C GLU A 8 -5.34 21.02 11.18
N GLY A 9 -4.64 19.89 11.01
CA GLY A 9 -4.37 18.94 12.09
C GLY A 9 -5.45 17.87 12.35
N PHE A 10 -6.62 17.93 11.70
CA PHE A 10 -7.71 16.95 11.90
C PHE A 10 -7.86 15.93 10.77
N ALA A 11 -7.11 16.07 9.69
CA ALA A 11 -7.13 15.10 8.60
C ALA A 11 -6.45 13.80 9.02
N LEU A 12 -7.11 12.67 8.74
CA LEU A 12 -6.52 11.36 8.96
C LEU A 12 -5.41 11.10 7.95
N TYR A 13 -4.37 10.44 8.42
CA TYR A 13 -3.49 9.66 7.55
C TYR A 13 -4.17 8.32 7.27
N ILE A 14 -4.03 7.82 6.05
CA ILE A 14 -4.64 6.57 5.60
C ILE A 14 -3.59 5.74 4.88
N ILE A 15 -3.44 4.47 5.27
CA ILE A 15 -2.77 3.45 4.47
C ILE A 15 -3.85 2.69 3.71
N TRP A 16 -3.72 2.66 2.39
CA TRP A 16 -4.49 1.76 1.54
C TRP A 16 -3.63 0.56 1.18
N ALA A 17 -4.19 -0.62 1.33
CA ALA A 17 -3.56 -1.88 0.94
C ALA A 17 -4.44 -2.57 -0.11
N ARG A 18 -3.93 -2.63 -1.34
CA ARG A 18 -4.64 -3.13 -2.51
C ARG A 18 -4.06 -4.49 -2.93
N PRO A 19 -4.75 -5.60 -2.62
CA PRO A 19 -4.34 -6.91 -3.10
C PRO A 19 -4.58 -7.07 -4.61
N ILE A 20 -3.89 -8.04 -5.22
CA ILE A 20 -4.10 -8.43 -6.63
C ILE A 20 -5.53 -8.93 -6.85
N SER A 21 -6.09 -9.63 -5.86
CA SER A 21 -7.47 -10.10 -5.84
C SER A 21 -8.08 -9.88 -4.46
N GLY A 22 -9.37 -9.53 -4.42
CA GLY A 22 -10.11 -9.27 -3.18
C GLY A 22 -10.37 -7.79 -2.90
N GLY A 23 -10.84 -7.52 -1.67
CA GLY A 23 -11.25 -6.18 -1.25
C GLY A 23 -10.07 -5.33 -0.79
N MET A 24 -10.16 -4.03 -1.06
CA MET A 24 -9.20 -3.04 -0.58
C MET A 24 -9.31 -2.90 0.95
N ARG A 25 -8.16 -2.88 1.64
CA ARG A 25 -8.09 -2.72 3.09
C ARG A 25 -7.54 -1.34 3.45
N THR A 26 -7.99 -0.81 4.58
CA THR A 26 -7.58 0.50 5.08
C THR A 26 -7.16 0.47 6.54
N LEU A 27 -6.18 1.31 6.85
CA LEU A 27 -5.80 1.67 8.21
C LEU A 27 -5.68 3.18 8.31
N ALA A 28 -6.29 3.79 9.33
CA ALA A 28 -6.33 5.24 9.47
C ALA A 28 -5.98 5.70 10.88
N ALA A 29 -5.25 6.81 10.99
CA ALA A 29 -4.83 7.41 12.26
C ALA A 29 -4.68 8.93 12.12
N GLY A 30 -4.97 9.68 13.18
CA GLY A 30 -4.84 11.14 13.17
C GLY A 30 -3.39 11.65 13.33
N GLY A 31 -2.49 10.82 13.85
CA GLY A 31 -1.10 11.21 14.10
C GLY A 31 -0.13 10.68 13.05
N PHE A 32 0.73 11.56 12.52
CA PHE A 32 1.76 11.18 11.56
C PHE A 32 2.70 10.09 12.10
N ASN A 33 3.17 10.25 13.34
CA ASN A 33 4.12 9.29 13.95
C ASN A 33 3.48 7.90 14.13
N ALA A 34 2.22 7.86 14.56
CA ALA A 34 1.47 6.62 14.69
C ALA A 34 1.31 5.94 13.31
N MET A 35 1.02 6.73 12.27
CA MET A 35 0.87 6.19 10.93
C MET A 35 2.20 5.72 10.32
N MET A 36 3.30 6.40 10.61
CA MET A 36 4.62 5.97 10.16
C MET A 36 5.04 4.64 10.82
N ALA A 37 4.74 4.45 12.11
CA ALA A 37 4.95 3.16 12.75
C ALA A 37 4.08 2.05 12.12
N ALA A 38 2.81 2.36 11.84
CA ALA A 38 1.92 1.42 11.15
C ALA A 38 2.38 1.13 9.71
N TRP A 39 2.95 2.10 9.00
CA TRP A 39 3.49 1.92 7.66
C TRP A 39 4.58 0.85 7.61
N GLU A 40 5.51 0.86 8.57
CA GLU A 40 6.56 -0.17 8.64
C GLU A 40 5.97 -1.56 8.95
N ALA A 41 5.01 -1.65 9.88
CA ALA A 41 4.36 -2.91 10.21
C ALA A 41 3.56 -3.50 9.03
N VAL A 42 2.72 -2.68 8.38
CA VAL A 42 1.86 -3.10 7.28
C VAL A 42 2.66 -3.58 6.07
N GLN A 43 3.84 -3.01 5.81
CA GLN A 43 4.71 -3.51 4.75
C GLN A 43 5.12 -4.97 4.95
N ALA A 44 5.40 -5.37 6.20
CA ALA A 44 5.75 -6.75 6.55
C ALA A 44 4.54 -7.68 6.51
N GLU A 45 3.37 -7.19 6.95
CA GLU A 45 2.11 -7.97 6.96
C GLU A 45 1.50 -8.14 5.57
N CYS A 46 1.75 -7.20 4.65
CA CYS A 46 1.13 -7.14 3.32
C CYS A 46 2.17 -7.10 2.19
N PRO A 47 3.06 -8.11 2.05
CA PRO A 47 4.15 -8.09 1.08
C PRO A 47 3.66 -8.16 -0.38
N THR A 48 2.44 -8.63 -0.62
CA THR A 48 1.89 -8.89 -1.96
C THR A 48 1.03 -7.76 -2.50
N GLU A 49 0.75 -6.74 -1.68
CA GLU A 49 -0.25 -5.71 -1.97
C GLU A 49 0.38 -4.41 -2.47
N GLU A 50 -0.29 -3.63 -3.30
CA GLU A 50 0.14 -2.26 -3.52
C GLU A 50 -0.24 -1.44 -2.27
N LEU A 51 0.74 -0.76 -1.67
CA LEU A 51 0.53 0.07 -0.48
C LEU A 51 0.67 1.55 -0.83
N THR A 52 -0.25 2.38 -0.35
CA THR A 52 -0.11 3.84 -0.41
C THR A 52 -0.41 4.47 0.95
N LEU A 53 0.45 5.37 1.40
CA LEU A 53 0.20 6.25 2.55
C LEU A 53 -0.29 7.59 2.04
N GLN A 54 -1.45 8.02 2.51
CA GLN A 54 -2.09 9.26 2.12
C GLN A 54 -2.35 10.15 3.34
N HIS A 55 -2.38 11.45 3.10
CA HIS A 55 -2.92 12.45 4.02
C HIS A 55 -3.78 13.42 3.21
N ARG A 56 -5.06 13.52 3.56
CA ARG A 56 -6.08 14.14 2.69
C ARG A 56 -6.07 13.44 1.32
N ALA A 57 -6.14 14.20 0.22
CA ALA A 57 -6.07 13.67 -1.14
C ALA A 57 -4.63 13.42 -1.66
N ARG A 58 -3.59 13.58 -0.83
CA ARG A 58 -2.19 13.50 -1.26
C ARG A 58 -1.56 12.17 -0.85
N VAL A 59 -0.97 11.47 -1.83
CA VAL A 59 -0.08 10.33 -1.58
C VAL A 59 1.27 10.86 -1.09
N LEU A 60 1.69 10.40 0.10
CA LEU A 60 2.96 10.73 0.72
C LEU A 60 4.02 9.65 0.45
N ARG A 61 3.61 8.37 0.44
CA ARG A 61 4.46 7.22 0.13
C ARG A 61 3.70 6.18 -0.67
N SER A 62 4.42 5.43 -1.48
CA SER A 62 3.91 4.26 -2.19
C SER A 62 4.92 3.12 -2.11
N ARG A 63 4.41 1.89 -2.15
CA ARG A 63 5.22 0.69 -2.27
C ARG A 63 4.51 -0.29 -3.22
N PRO A 64 5.12 -0.68 -4.34
CA PRO A 64 4.57 -1.75 -5.18
C PRO A 64 4.61 -3.08 -4.42
N PRO A 65 3.84 -4.09 -4.84
CA PRO A 65 4.01 -5.47 -4.37
C PRO A 65 5.49 -5.89 -4.37
N LEU A 66 5.96 -6.51 -3.30
CA LEU A 66 7.33 -7.02 -3.19
C LEU A 66 7.50 -8.36 -3.93
N ILE A 67 6.40 -9.03 -4.27
CA ILE A 67 6.45 -10.21 -5.14
C ILE A 67 6.79 -9.76 -6.56
N GLN A 68 8.04 -9.98 -6.93
CA GLN A 68 8.42 -10.10 -8.34
C GLN A 68 7.69 -11.34 -8.90
N THR A 69 6.86 -11.16 -9.92
CA THR A 69 6.59 -12.26 -10.85
C THR A 69 7.94 -12.69 -11.41
N GLY A 70 8.49 -13.80 -10.91
CA GLY A 70 9.69 -14.36 -11.48
C GLY A 70 9.44 -14.71 -12.95
N PRO A 71 10.35 -14.40 -13.88
CA PRO A 71 10.51 -15.20 -15.07
C PRO A 71 11.47 -16.33 -14.70
N ASP A 72 10.95 -17.48 -14.25
CA ASP A 72 11.75 -18.70 -14.27
C ASP A 72 11.00 -19.81 -15.01
N LYS A 73 11.05 -19.70 -16.34
CA LYS A 73 11.05 -20.87 -17.22
C LYS A 73 12.46 -21.06 -17.78
N GLY A 74 13.42 -21.32 -16.89
CA GLY A 74 14.68 -21.95 -17.25
C GLY A 74 14.51 -23.48 -17.35
N VAL A 75 14.80 -24.00 -18.56
CA VAL A 75 15.23 -25.38 -18.91
C VAL A 75 14.16 -26.50 -18.76
N THR A 76 13.92 -27.48 -19.64
CA THR A 76 14.72 -28.23 -20.62
C THR A 76 13.81 -28.84 -21.72
N GLY A 77 14.31 -28.96 -22.96
CA GLY A 77 13.74 -29.91 -23.91
C GLY A 77 14.08 -29.69 -25.38
N ARG A 78 15.38 -29.79 -25.75
CA ARG A 78 15.73 -30.31 -27.07
C ARG A 78 15.39 -31.81 -27.06
N GLY A 79 14.44 -32.21 -27.88
CA GLY A 79 14.21 -33.59 -28.27
C GLY A 79 14.14 -33.65 -29.80
N PRO A 80 14.68 -34.72 -30.41
CA PRO A 80 15.08 -34.78 -31.82
C PRO A 80 13.93 -34.70 -32.83
#